data_AF-A0A8S3YVE1-F1
#
_entry.id   AF-A0A8S3YVE1-F1
#
_cell.length_a   1.000
_cell.length_b   1.000
_cell.length_c   1.000
_cell.angle_alpha   90.00
_cell.angle_beta   90.00
_cell.angle_gamma   90.00
#
_symmetry.space_group_name_H-M   'P 1'
#
loop_
_entity.id
_entity.type
_entity.pdbx_description
1 polymer ?
#
loop_
_entity_poly.entity_id
_entity_poly.type
_entity_poly.pdbx_seq_one_letter_code
_entity_poly.pdbx_strand_id
1 'polypeptide(L)'
;TAWHNNFWLDLNYLEVARAAQYCSANFSAVLFTEIWWDTQRNQSSTIENSSSSQTPDYSQESQLDPLTLVSSQGETGQSVQELLLDVYTSIGDPDGIYGCGAGKLAQPMTRVQTYLHEQQQTKALTTLDIGISHNTSSVSLLLQ
;
A
#
# COMPACT_ATOMS: atom_id res chain seq x y z
N THR A 1 -2.50 -29.85 0.52
CA THR A 1 -1.69 -30.00 -0.72
C THR A 1 -0.22 -29.76 -0.37
N ALA A 2 0.74 -29.98 -1.27
CA ALA A 2 2.17 -29.68 -1.04
C ALA A 2 2.46 -28.22 -0.61
N TRP A 3 1.44 -27.36 -0.66
CA TRP A 3 1.41 -25.96 -0.26
C TRP A 3 1.02 -25.71 1.20
N HIS A 4 0.61 -26.71 1.98
CA HIS A 4 0.10 -26.46 3.34
C HIS A 4 1.21 -26.15 4.36
N ASN A 5 2.48 -26.40 4.05
CA ASN A 5 3.59 -26.03 4.93
C ASN A 5 4.96 -26.06 4.21
N ASN A 6 5.08 -25.37 3.07
CA ASN A 6 6.38 -25.29 2.38
C ASN A 6 7.33 -24.25 3.01
N PHE A 7 6.84 -23.55 4.03
CA PHE A 7 7.58 -22.58 4.82
C PHE A 7 8.12 -23.27 6.07
N TRP A 8 9.31 -23.87 5.95
CA TRP A 8 9.92 -24.64 7.02
C TRP A 8 10.51 -23.78 8.15
N LEU A 9 10.47 -22.45 8.02
CA LEU A 9 11.01 -21.51 8.99
C LEU A 9 9.93 -20.55 9.48
N ASP A 10 9.92 -20.34 10.80
CA ASP A 10 9.16 -19.30 11.48
C ASP A 10 9.96 -17.98 11.41
N LEU A 11 9.65 -17.16 10.41
CA LEU A 11 10.34 -15.92 10.12
C LEU A 11 9.32 -14.79 10.00
N ASN A 12 9.74 -13.59 10.39
CA ASN A 12 8.97 -12.40 10.05
C ASN A 12 9.15 -12.08 8.55
N TYR A 13 8.22 -12.56 7.73
CA TYR A 13 8.23 -12.38 6.27
C TYR A 13 8.25 -10.91 5.83
N LEU A 14 7.80 -9.97 6.66
CA LEU A 14 7.89 -8.55 6.36
C LEU A 14 9.34 -8.05 6.38
N GLU A 15 10.13 -8.48 7.37
CA GLU A 15 11.56 -8.13 7.44
C GLU A 15 12.35 -8.84 6.33
N VAL A 16 11.96 -10.06 5.97
CA VAL A 16 12.55 -10.76 4.82
C VAL A 16 12.26 -10.02 3.51
N ALA A 17 11.05 -9.47 3.35
CA ALA A 17 10.71 -8.65 2.20
C ALA A 17 11.57 -7.37 2.11
N ARG A 18 11.78 -6.68 3.25
CA ARG A 18 12.68 -5.50 3.33
C ARG A 18 14.11 -5.87 2.96
N ALA A 19 14.63 -6.97 3.48
CA ALA A 19 15.96 -7.45 3.14
C ALA A 19 16.08 -7.79 1.64
N ALA A 20 15.05 -8.40 1.05
CA ALA A 20 15.02 -8.71 -0.38
C ALA A 20 15.01 -7.43 -1.24
N GLN A 21 14.22 -6.43 -0.87
CA GLN A 21 14.19 -5.12 -1.52
C GLN A 21 15.56 -4.42 -1.43
N TYR A 22 16.20 -4.44 -0.26
CA TYR A 22 17.54 -3.87 -0.08
C TYR A 22 18.59 -4.52 -1.01
N CYS A 23 18.44 -5.82 -1.27
CA CYS A 23 19.27 -6.56 -2.21
C CYS A 23 18.82 -6.41 -3.69
N SER A 24 17.89 -5.51 -3.99
CA SER A 24 17.28 -5.33 -5.33
C SER A 24 16.61 -6.59 -5.89
N ALA A 25 16.22 -7.54 -5.04
CA ALA A 25 15.47 -8.73 -5.41
C ALA A 25 13.96 -8.43 -5.39
N ASN A 26 13.53 -7.54 -6.30
CA ASN A 26 12.20 -6.92 -6.26
C ASN A 26 11.04 -7.94 -6.31
N PHE A 27 11.09 -8.93 -7.21
CA PHE A 27 10.06 -9.96 -7.30
C PHE A 27 9.98 -10.84 -6.04
N SER A 28 11.12 -11.11 -5.41
CA SER A 28 11.18 -11.84 -4.14
C SER A 28 10.60 -11.00 -3.01
N ALA A 29 10.84 -9.69 -2.99
CA ALA A 29 10.22 -8.79 -2.02
C ALA A 29 8.69 -8.83 -2.12
N VAL A 30 8.12 -8.74 -3.35
CA VAL A 30 6.67 -8.89 -3.58
C VAL A 30 6.16 -10.24 -3.07
N LEU A 31 6.84 -11.34 -3.42
CA LEU A 31 6.45 -12.68 -2.97
C LEU A 31 6.42 -12.78 -1.44
N PHE A 32 7.44 -12.28 -0.75
CA PHE A 32 7.49 -12.32 0.71
C PHE A 32 6.42 -11.45 1.36
N THR A 33 6.08 -10.30 0.77
CA THR A 33 4.95 -9.50 1.24
C THR A 33 3.61 -10.22 1.07
N GLU A 34 3.42 -10.96 -0.01
CA GLU A 34 2.19 -11.73 -0.26
C GLU A 34 2.04 -12.87 0.76
N ILE A 35 3.14 -13.59 1.05
CA ILE A 35 3.17 -14.65 2.07
C ILE A 35 2.83 -14.08 3.45
N TRP A 36 3.41 -12.92 3.79
CA TRP A 36 3.12 -12.23 5.05
C TRP A 36 1.63 -11.87 5.15
N TRP A 37 1.07 -11.34 4.06
CA TRP A 37 -0.34 -10.97 3.97
C TRP A 37 -1.30 -12.15 4.15
N ASP A 38 -1.02 -13.26 3.46
CA ASP A 38 -1.81 -14.48 3.56
C ASP A 38 -1.76 -15.05 4.98
N THR A 39 -0.58 -15.01 5.62
CA THR A 39 -0.41 -15.41 7.03
C THR A 39 -1.29 -14.57 7.95
N GLN A 40 -1.30 -13.24 7.77
CA GLN A 40 -2.12 -12.33 8.58
C GLN A 40 -3.63 -12.59 8.40
N ARG A 41 -4.07 -12.84 7.15
CA ARG A 41 -5.46 -13.17 6.82
C ARG A 41 -5.91 -14.50 7.43
N ASN A 42 -5.03 -15.50 7.44
CA ASN A 42 -5.31 -16.79 8.04
C ASN A 42 -5.41 -16.69 9.57
N GLN A 43 -4.60 -15.84 10.19
CA GLN A 43 -4.69 -15.55 11.63
C GLN A 43 -6.00 -14.83 11.99
N SER A 44 -6.41 -13.81 11.23
CA SER A 44 -7.68 -13.10 11.50
C SER A 44 -8.91 -14.01 11.35
N SER A 45 -8.91 -14.87 10.32
CA SER A 45 -9.98 -15.85 10.07
C SER A 45 -10.13 -16.89 11.19
N THR A 46 -9.06 -17.17 11.95
CA THR A 46 -9.08 -18.12 13.07
C THR A 46 -9.72 -17.50 14.33
N ILE A 47 -9.59 -16.18 14.51
CA ILE A 47 -10.15 -15.45 15.64
C ILE A 47 -11.69 -15.33 15.53
N GLU A 48 -12.20 -15.18 14.31
CA GLU A 48 -13.65 -15.09 14.04
C GLU A 48 -14.40 -16.41 14.31
N ASN A 49 -13.77 -17.57 14.08
CA ASN A 49 -14.37 -18.88 14.39
C ASN A 49 -14.44 -19.20 15.89
N SER A 50 -13.77 -18.41 16.74
CA SER A 50 -13.74 -18.59 18.19
C SER A 50 -14.75 -17.71 18.93
N SER A 51 -15.36 -16.75 18.24
CA SER A 51 -16.13 -15.64 18.84
C SER A 51 -17.51 -15.54 18.19
N SER A 52 -18.45 -16.36 18.67
CA SER A 52 -19.86 -16.26 18.30
C SER A 52 -20.42 -14.86 18.58
N SER A 53 -21.14 -14.31 17.59
CA SER A 53 -22.03 -13.15 17.68
C SER A 53 -21.38 -11.77 17.84
N GLN A 54 -21.19 -11.08 16.72
CA GLN A 54 -21.51 -9.64 16.65
C GLN A 54 -21.83 -9.23 15.21
N THR A 55 -22.83 -8.38 15.11
CA THR A 55 -23.53 -7.85 13.93
C THR A 55 -22.59 -7.21 12.90
N PRO A 56 -22.94 -7.21 11.60
CA PRO A 56 -22.19 -6.44 10.61
C PRO A 56 -22.55 -4.97 10.82
N ASP A 57 -21.81 -4.29 11.69
CA ASP A 57 -21.93 -2.84 11.78
C ASP A 57 -21.28 -2.27 10.51
N TYR A 58 -22.14 -1.78 9.61
CA TYR A 58 -21.79 -1.20 8.32
C TYR A 58 -21.18 0.19 8.57
N SER A 59 -20.05 0.21 9.29
CA SER A 59 -19.21 1.38 9.43
C SER A 59 -18.45 1.56 8.12
N GLN A 60 -18.49 2.79 7.59
CA GLN A 60 -17.86 3.18 6.32
C GLN A 60 -16.33 2.94 6.28
N GLU A 61 -15.72 2.55 7.39
CA GLU A 61 -14.33 2.07 7.47
C GLU A 61 -14.13 0.66 6.86
N SER A 62 -15.19 -0.13 6.70
CA SER A 62 -15.17 -1.42 5.99
C SER A 62 -14.91 -1.31 4.48
N GLN A 63 -14.92 -0.09 3.94
CA GLN A 63 -14.54 0.23 2.57
C GLN A 63 -13.05 0.66 2.44
N LEU A 64 -12.29 0.61 3.52
CA LEU A 64 -10.85 0.75 3.45
C LEU A 64 -10.26 -0.55 2.89
N ASP A 65 -9.32 -0.39 1.95
CA ASP A 65 -8.56 -1.52 1.43
C ASP A 65 -7.90 -2.19 2.63
N PRO A 66 -7.93 -3.52 2.79
CA PRO A 66 -7.31 -4.13 3.94
C PRO A 66 -5.82 -3.72 4.06
N LEU A 67 -5.13 -3.40 2.95
CA LEU A 67 -3.78 -2.81 2.94
C LEU A 67 -3.67 -1.46 3.70
N THR A 68 -4.72 -0.63 3.64
CA THR A 68 -4.83 0.63 4.37
C THR A 68 -5.06 0.40 5.86
N LEU A 69 -5.89 -0.58 6.22
CA LEU A 69 -6.13 -0.98 7.63
C LEU A 69 -4.86 -1.52 8.30
N VAL A 70 -4.09 -2.31 7.56
CA VAL A 70 -2.79 -2.84 8.02
C VAL A 70 -1.75 -1.73 8.16
N SER A 71 -1.74 -0.78 7.23
CA SER A 71 -0.82 0.38 7.31
C SER A 71 -1.16 1.30 8.49
N SER A 72 -2.42 1.36 8.92
CA SER A 72 -2.84 2.13 10.11
C SER A 72 -2.59 1.44 11.45
N GLN A 73 -2.44 0.11 11.48
CA GLN A 73 -2.28 -0.67 12.72
C GLN A 73 -0.82 -1.03 13.05
N GLY A 74 0.10 -0.91 12.10
CA GLY A 74 1.50 -1.31 12.30
C GLY A 74 2.41 -0.19 12.80
N GLU A 75 2.90 -0.31 14.05
CA GLU A 75 3.99 0.51 14.62
C GLU A 75 5.38 0.28 13.98
N THR A 76 5.47 -0.49 12.88
CA THR A 76 6.74 -0.79 12.20
C THR A 76 7.05 0.30 11.18
N GLY A 77 8.14 1.04 11.38
CA GLY A 77 8.51 2.32 10.74
C GLY A 77 8.66 2.41 9.21
N GLN A 78 8.18 1.43 8.44
CA GLN A 78 7.92 1.58 7.01
C GLN A 78 6.66 0.75 6.69
N SER A 79 5.61 1.43 6.23
CA SER A 79 4.34 0.78 5.96
C SER A 79 4.49 -0.26 4.84
N VAL A 80 3.72 -1.35 4.91
CA VAL A 80 3.71 -2.40 3.87
C VAL A 80 3.41 -1.78 2.50
N GLN A 81 2.54 -0.77 2.48
CA GLN A 81 2.19 -0.02 1.29
C GLN A 81 3.38 0.76 0.70
N GLU A 82 4.18 1.44 1.52
CA GLU A 82 5.38 2.15 1.07
C GLU A 82 6.43 1.17 0.51
N LEU A 83 6.60 0.02 1.15
CA LEU A 83 7.51 -1.02 0.66
C LEU A 83 7.07 -1.53 -0.71
N LEU A 84 5.79 -1.88 -0.86
CA LEU A 84 5.25 -2.33 -2.15
C LEU A 84 5.36 -1.23 -3.23
N LEU A 85 5.07 0.03 -2.88
CA LEU A 85 5.18 1.15 -3.79
C LEU A 85 6.62 1.31 -4.31
N ASP A 86 7.61 1.23 -3.43
CA ASP A 86 9.02 1.35 -3.82
C ASP A 86 9.51 0.15 -4.64
N VAL A 87 9.06 -1.07 -4.29
CA VAL A 87 9.36 -2.29 -5.05
C VAL A 87 8.76 -2.22 -6.46
N TYR A 88 7.49 -1.85 -6.61
CA TYR A 88 6.87 -1.72 -7.94
C TYR A 88 7.44 -0.56 -8.76
N THR A 89 7.83 0.53 -8.09
CA THR A 89 8.58 1.62 -8.74
C THR A 89 9.93 1.14 -9.26
N SER A 90 10.64 0.32 -8.47
CA SER A 90 11.92 -0.28 -8.86
C SER A 90 11.79 -1.33 -9.96
N ILE A 91 10.66 -2.03 -10.04
CA ILE A 91 10.33 -2.95 -11.15
C ILE A 91 9.99 -2.16 -12.43
N GLY A 92 9.44 -0.95 -12.27
CA GLY A 92 8.90 -0.17 -13.39
C GLY A 92 7.54 -0.67 -13.86
N ASP A 93 6.76 -1.29 -12.96
CA ASP A 93 5.42 -1.77 -13.25
C ASP A 93 4.36 -0.72 -12.85
N PRO A 94 3.82 0.06 -13.81
CA PRO A 94 2.82 1.08 -13.52
C PRO A 94 1.51 0.49 -13.01
N ASP A 95 1.17 -0.75 -13.39
CA ASP A 95 -0.06 -1.41 -12.96
C ASP A 95 0.05 -1.83 -11.48
N GLY A 96 1.22 -2.30 -11.06
CA GLY A 96 1.52 -2.59 -9.65
C GLY A 96 1.45 -1.35 -8.76
N ILE A 97 2.01 -0.22 -9.21
CA ILE A 97 1.93 1.07 -8.50
C ILE A 97 0.46 1.49 -8.32
N TYR A 98 -0.36 1.34 -9.36
CA TYR A 98 -1.79 1.64 -9.31
C TYR A 98 -2.52 0.69 -8.34
N GLY A 99 -2.23 -0.61 -8.42
CA GLY A 99 -2.83 -1.67 -7.60
C GLY A 99 -2.55 -1.55 -6.11
N CYS A 100 -1.38 -1.04 -5.72
CA CYS A 100 -1.02 -0.81 -4.31
C CYS A 100 -1.73 0.37 -3.64
N GLY A 101 -2.80 0.89 -4.25
CA GLY A 101 -3.61 1.96 -3.67
C GLY A 101 -2.90 3.30 -3.66
N ALA A 102 -1.97 3.55 -4.59
CA ALA A 102 -1.27 4.83 -4.68
C ALA A 102 -2.20 6.03 -4.99
N GLY A 103 -3.45 5.77 -5.41
CA GLY A 103 -4.53 6.78 -5.48
C GLY A 103 -5.17 7.16 -4.14
N LYS A 104 -4.98 6.34 -3.09
CA LYS A 104 -5.47 6.56 -1.71
C LYS A 104 -4.42 7.20 -0.80
N LEU A 105 -3.11 6.95 -1.02
CA LEU A 105 -2.08 7.83 -0.44
C LEU A 105 -2.30 9.22 -1.04
N ALA A 106 -2.50 10.22 -0.19
CA ALA A 106 -2.88 11.58 -0.57
C ALA A 106 -1.81 12.35 -1.37
N GLN A 107 -0.89 11.66 -2.05
CA GLN A 107 0.16 12.26 -2.85
C GLN A 107 -0.44 12.73 -4.19
N PRO A 108 -0.55 14.04 -4.43
CA PRO A 108 -1.17 14.58 -5.63
C PRO A 108 -0.44 14.14 -6.90
N MET A 109 0.87 13.89 -6.82
CA MET A 109 1.67 13.48 -7.96
C MET A 109 1.28 12.09 -8.49
N THR A 110 0.98 11.14 -7.60
CA THR A 110 0.56 9.81 -8.03
C THR A 110 -0.80 9.85 -8.73
N ARG A 111 -1.73 10.69 -8.25
CA ARG A 111 -3.01 10.92 -8.93
C ARG A 111 -2.85 11.51 -10.33
N VAL A 112 -1.89 12.43 -10.50
CA VAL A 112 -1.57 12.99 -11.82
C VAL A 112 -1.12 11.89 -12.78
N GLN A 113 -0.24 10.99 -12.34
CA GLN A 113 0.21 9.85 -13.15
C GLN A 113 -0.94 8.92 -13.55
N THR A 114 -1.87 8.63 -12.62
CA THR A 114 -3.09 7.87 -12.92
C THR A 114 -3.95 8.54 -13.98
N TYR A 115 -4.23 9.83 -13.84
CA TYR A 115 -5.06 10.56 -14.81
C TYR A 115 -4.44 10.61 -16.20
N LEU A 116 -3.10 10.67 -16.31
CA LEU A 116 -2.41 10.60 -17.59
C LEU A 116 -2.61 9.23 -18.27
N HIS A 117 -2.50 8.14 -17.50
CA HIS A 117 -2.70 6.78 -18.02
C HIS A 117 -4.15 6.53 -18.45
N GLU A 118 -5.13 7.02 -17.68
CA GLU A 118 -6.56 6.93 -18.00
C GLU A 118 -7.01 7.88 -19.13
N GLN A 119 -6.09 8.58 -19.79
CA GLN A 119 -6.35 9.61 -20.82
C GLN A 119 -7.22 10.78 -20.32
N GLN A 120 -7.26 11.02 -19.01
CA GLN A 120 -8.00 12.10 -18.36
C GLN A 120 -7.11 13.32 -18.11
N GLN A 121 -6.50 13.84 -19.18
CA GLN A 121 -5.52 14.93 -19.12
C GLN A 121 -6.04 16.19 -18.42
N THR A 122 -7.32 16.51 -18.57
CA THR A 122 -7.96 17.66 -17.90
C THR A 122 -7.88 17.56 -16.37
N LYS A 123 -8.07 16.36 -15.81
CA LYS A 123 -7.98 16.13 -14.37
C LYS A 123 -6.53 16.19 -13.88
N ALA A 124 -5.61 15.66 -14.67
CA ALA A 124 -4.17 15.75 -14.40
C ALA A 124 -3.71 17.21 -14.29
N LEU A 125 -4.07 18.03 -15.28
CA LEU A 125 -3.70 19.44 -15.35
C LEU A 125 -4.32 20.24 -14.20
N THR A 126 -5.61 20.02 -13.90
CA THR A 126 -6.28 20.66 -12.76
C THR A 126 -5.61 20.31 -11.42
N THR A 127 -5.19 19.06 -11.25
CA THR A 127 -4.51 18.61 -10.01
C THR A 127 -3.12 19.23 -9.87
N LEU A 128 -2.38 19.38 -10.98
CA LEU A 128 -1.09 20.08 -11.01
C LEU A 128 -1.23 21.56 -10.67
N ASP A 129 -2.22 22.25 -11.26
CA ASP A 129 -2.48 23.67 -11.00
C ASP A 129 -2.80 23.92 -9.52
N ILE A 130 -3.62 23.06 -8.91
CA ILE A 130 -3.90 23.11 -7.47
C ILE A 130 -2.60 22.95 -6.67
N GLY A 131 -1.74 21.98 -7.01
CA GLY A 131 -0.45 21.76 -6.35
C GLY A 131 0.48 22.97 -6.45
N ILE A 132 0.56 23.60 -7.63
CA ILE A 132 1.36 24.81 -7.86
C ILE A 132 0.81 25.98 -7.02
N SER A 133 -0.51 26.19 -7.03
CA SER A 133 -1.15 27.28 -6.27
C SER A 133 -0.92 27.18 -4.76
N HIS A 134 -0.93 25.97 -4.21
CA HIS A 134 -0.65 25.70 -2.79
C HIS A 134 0.81 25.99 -2.44
N ASN A 135 1.76 25.61 -3.31
CA ASN A 135 3.17 25.88 -3.11
C ASN A 135 3.50 27.39 -3.22
N THR A 136 2.92 28.09 -4.19
CA THR A 136 3.10 29.54 -4.34
C THR A 136 2.54 30.33 -3.15
N SER A 137 1.44 29.85 -2.54
CA SER A 137 0.83 30.46 -1.34
C SER A 137 1.66 30.23 -0.07
N SER A 138 2.39 29.10 -0.02
CA SER A 138 3.30 28.77 1.08
C SER A 138 4.59 29.61 1.01
N VAL A 139 5.09 29.86 -0.20
CA VAL A 139 6.26 30.72 -0.43
C VAL A 139 5.95 32.20 -0.17
N SER A 140 4.75 32.68 -0.48
CA SER A 140 4.36 34.06 -0.17
C SER A 140 4.14 34.32 1.32
N LEU A 141 3.72 33.33 2.11
CA LEU A 141 3.60 33.42 3.57
C LEU A 141 4.95 33.40 4.30
N LEU A 142 6.00 32.80 3.73
CA LEU A 142 7.35 32.79 4.30
C LEU A 142 8.12 34.11 4.05
N LEU A 143 7.59 35.00 3.21
CA LEU A 143 8.22 36.26 2.79
C LEU A 143 7.65 37.50 3.52
N GLN A 144 6.86 37.28 4.58
CA GLN A 144 6.26 38.32 5.41
C GLN A 144 6.70 38.17 6.87
#